data_AF-A0A942K9H4-F1
#
_entry.id   AF-A0A942K9H4-F1
#
_cell.length_a   1.000
_cell.length_b   1.000
_cell.length_c   1.000
_cell.angle_alpha   90.00
_cell.angle_beta   90.00
_cell.angle_gamma   90.00
#
_symmetry.space_group_name_H-M   'P 1'
#
loop_
_entity.id
_entity.type
_entity.pdbx_description
1 polymer ?
#
loop_
_entity_poly.entity_id
_entity_poly.type
_entity_poly.pdbx_seq_one_letter_code
_entity_poly.pdbx_strand_id
1 'polypeptide(L)'
;MIISQAIPDLIPTLIQWATARDLIRAMLLTSTRAIPNAPVDVLSDYDVILIVKDIHPLVADRTWLNNFGEVLVVYWDPIQPHPAFGIEQCGNVTQYADGLKVDFTLWPVELFQQIVAAPVLDAELDAGYRVLLDKDRLTKTMPPPTYTAYLPKPPSLATYQATINDFLTDAPYVAKCLWRDELFPAKWCLDYDMKQIYLRQMLEWRIGIAYGWSVALGSLGKGLKKCLPPDLWAQVEQAYAGAAIADNWTALAHTMTLFRQVAQEVGAHLGYVYPDELHQRVQAYVEQIKQLEPVDPSKRDSPP
;
A
#
# COMPACT_ATOMS: atom_id res chain seq x y z
N MET A 1 -17.86 10.81 21.30
CA MET A 1 -18.41 9.78 20.40
C MET A 1 -18.66 10.49 19.07
N ILE A 2 -17.65 10.53 18.20
CA ILE A 2 -17.60 11.49 17.08
C ILE A 2 -18.12 10.86 15.78
N ILE A 3 -17.95 9.55 15.58
CA ILE A 3 -18.34 8.84 14.35
C ILE A 3 -19.79 8.33 14.45
N SER A 4 -20.73 9.19 14.86
CA SER A 4 -22.15 8.80 15.04
C SER A 4 -23.09 9.41 14.01
N GLN A 5 -22.63 10.38 13.22
CA GLN A 5 -23.44 11.00 12.17
C GLN A 5 -22.78 10.74 10.83
N ALA A 6 -23.56 10.31 9.84
CA ALA A 6 -23.08 10.16 8.48
C ALA A 6 -22.58 11.53 8.00
N ILE A 7 -21.30 11.60 7.66
CA ILE A 7 -20.71 12.81 7.08
C ILE A 7 -21.47 13.09 5.77
N PRO A 8 -22.11 14.27 5.62
CA PRO A 8 -22.78 14.64 4.39
C PRO A 8 -21.83 14.55 3.19
N ASP A 9 -22.35 14.22 2.01
CA ASP A 9 -21.50 14.15 0.81
C ASP A 9 -20.74 15.47 0.61
N LEU A 10 -19.41 15.39 0.58
CA LEU A 10 -18.51 16.54 0.51
C LEU A 10 -18.43 17.15 -0.91
N ILE A 11 -18.82 16.39 -1.94
CA ILE A 11 -18.64 16.80 -3.34
C ILE A 11 -19.28 18.17 -3.66
N PRO A 12 -20.54 18.47 -3.26
CA PRO A 12 -21.12 19.79 -3.51
C PRO A 12 -20.32 20.93 -2.86
N THR A 13 -19.83 20.75 -1.63
CA THR A 13 -19.00 21.72 -0.91
C THR A 13 -17.68 21.97 -1.62
N LEU A 14 -17.00 20.90 -2.07
CA LEU A 14 -15.77 20.99 -2.88
C LEU A 14 -16.01 21.78 -4.17
N ILE A 15 -17.08 21.46 -4.90
CA ILE A 15 -17.40 22.14 -6.17
C ILE A 15 -17.71 23.62 -5.93
N GLN A 16 -18.49 23.95 -4.91
CA GLN A 16 -18.81 25.34 -4.57
C GLN A 16 -17.54 26.12 -4.20
N TRP A 17 -16.70 25.55 -3.34
CA TRP A 17 -15.45 26.16 -2.88
C TRP A 17 -14.47 26.42 -4.04
N ALA A 18 -14.32 25.44 -4.94
CA ALA A 18 -13.44 25.53 -6.09
C ALA A 18 -13.98 26.48 -7.17
N THR A 19 -15.30 26.49 -7.40
CA THR A 19 -15.96 27.42 -8.33
C THR A 19 -15.67 28.87 -7.98
N ALA A 20 -15.75 29.22 -6.69
CA ALA A 20 -15.57 30.58 -6.18
C ALA A 20 -14.12 31.12 -6.26
N ARG A 21 -13.13 30.28 -6.57
CA ARG A 21 -11.70 30.65 -6.57
C ARG A 21 -11.12 30.63 -7.97
N ASP A 22 -10.64 31.76 -8.45
CA ASP A 22 -10.04 31.87 -9.80
C ASP A 22 -8.73 31.06 -9.93
N LEU A 23 -8.03 30.84 -8.82
CA LEU A 23 -6.82 30.03 -8.74
C LEU A 23 -7.05 28.59 -9.22
N ILE A 24 -8.23 28.02 -8.96
CA ILE A 24 -8.59 26.64 -9.30
C ILE A 24 -9.28 26.61 -10.66
N ARG A 25 -8.71 25.85 -11.58
CA ARG A 25 -9.16 25.74 -12.98
C ARG A 25 -9.93 24.47 -13.25
N ALA A 26 -9.51 23.37 -12.65
CA ALA A 26 -10.25 22.11 -12.68
C ALA A 26 -10.08 21.35 -11.35
N MET A 27 -10.98 20.39 -11.12
CA MET A 27 -10.94 19.52 -9.94
C MET A 27 -11.40 18.13 -10.34
N LEU A 28 -10.61 17.12 -9.99
CA LEU A 28 -10.90 15.72 -10.24
C LEU A 28 -10.99 14.99 -8.90
N LEU A 29 -11.92 14.05 -8.80
CA LEU A 29 -11.98 13.05 -7.75
C LEU A 29 -11.33 11.77 -8.28
N THR A 30 -10.44 11.13 -7.52
CA THR A 30 -9.76 9.89 -7.90
C THR A 30 -10.08 8.75 -6.92
N SER A 31 -9.35 7.64 -7.02
CA SER A 31 -9.39 6.52 -6.08
C SER A 31 -10.78 5.85 -5.97
N THR A 32 -11.06 5.21 -4.85
CA THR A 32 -12.23 4.34 -4.63
C THR A 32 -13.56 5.03 -4.98
N ARG A 33 -13.69 6.34 -4.70
CA ARG A 33 -14.92 7.10 -4.99
C ARG A 33 -15.09 7.46 -6.47
N ALA A 34 -14.05 7.31 -7.28
CA ALA A 34 -14.09 7.50 -8.73
C ALA A 34 -14.31 6.19 -9.50
N ILE A 35 -14.16 5.03 -8.85
CA ILE A 35 -14.33 3.71 -9.47
C ILE A 35 -15.82 3.30 -9.45
N PRO A 36 -16.43 2.96 -10.61
CA PRO A 36 -17.81 2.50 -10.66
C PRO A 36 -18.06 1.27 -9.78
N ASN A 37 -19.10 1.33 -8.95
CA ASN A 37 -19.52 0.24 -8.04
C ASN A 37 -18.47 -0.19 -6.99
N ALA A 38 -17.39 0.58 -6.79
CA ALA A 38 -16.47 0.30 -5.71
C ALA A 38 -17.15 0.49 -4.34
N PRO A 39 -16.82 -0.36 -3.34
CA PRO A 39 -17.41 -0.25 -2.02
C PRO A 39 -16.90 1.03 -1.34
N VAL A 40 -17.83 1.90 -0.97
CA VAL A 40 -17.58 3.09 -0.15
C VAL A 40 -18.38 3.00 1.15
N ASP A 41 -17.79 3.42 2.24
CA ASP A 41 -18.38 3.45 3.57
C ASP A 41 -18.07 4.78 4.27
N VAL A 42 -18.48 4.88 5.55
CA VAL A 42 -18.32 6.09 6.37
C VAL A 42 -16.87 6.44 6.68
N LEU A 43 -15.92 5.53 6.48
CA LEU A 43 -14.49 5.74 6.68
C LEU A 43 -13.74 5.88 5.34
N SER A 44 -14.47 5.99 4.23
CA SER A 44 -13.85 6.15 2.91
C SER A 44 -13.45 7.60 2.68
N ASP A 45 -12.18 7.79 2.36
CA ASP A 45 -11.55 9.09 2.14
C ASP A 45 -12.02 9.76 0.84
N TYR A 46 -11.67 11.03 0.67
CA TYR A 46 -11.77 11.75 -0.60
C TYR A 46 -10.38 12.06 -1.14
N ASP A 47 -10.03 11.48 -2.28
CA ASP A 47 -8.78 11.80 -3.00
C ASP A 47 -9.10 12.81 -4.11
N VAL A 48 -8.57 14.03 -3.99
CA VAL A 48 -8.93 15.18 -4.82
C VAL A 48 -7.70 15.78 -5.48
N ILE A 49 -7.69 15.83 -6.80
CA ILE A 49 -6.68 16.55 -7.56
C ILE A 49 -7.21 17.95 -7.88
N LEU A 50 -6.53 18.98 -7.38
CA LEU A 50 -6.79 20.38 -7.71
C LEU A 50 -5.84 20.85 -8.81
N ILE A 51 -6.41 21.24 -9.94
CA ILE A 51 -5.65 21.84 -11.05
C ILE A 51 -5.68 23.34 -10.88
N VAL A 52 -4.53 23.94 -10.60
CA VAL A 52 -4.39 25.35 -10.18
C VAL A 52 -3.46 26.14 -11.08
N LYS A 53 -3.62 27.48 -11.12
CA LYS A 53 -2.68 28.33 -11.86
C LYS A 53 -1.28 28.31 -11.24
N ASP A 54 -1.21 28.24 -9.92
CA ASP A 54 0.01 28.20 -9.11
C ASP A 54 -0.28 27.46 -7.80
N ILE A 55 0.60 26.54 -7.40
CA ILE A 55 0.44 25.75 -6.17
C ILE A 55 0.87 26.56 -4.93
N HIS A 56 1.80 27.50 -5.06
CA HIS A 56 2.45 28.18 -3.93
C HIS A 56 1.48 28.88 -2.97
N PRO A 57 0.44 29.61 -3.44
CA PRO A 57 -0.49 30.26 -2.53
C PRO A 57 -1.22 29.29 -1.59
N LEU A 58 -1.58 28.09 -2.08
CA LEU A 58 -2.27 27.08 -1.28
C LEU A 58 -1.35 26.35 -0.30
N VAL A 59 -0.05 26.30 -0.60
CA VAL A 59 0.98 25.73 0.28
C VAL A 59 1.36 26.73 1.38
N ALA A 60 1.45 28.01 1.03
CA ALA A 60 1.87 29.09 1.92
C ALA A 60 0.78 29.45 2.96
N ASP A 61 -0.48 29.55 2.53
CA ASP A 61 -1.62 29.74 3.42
C ASP A 61 -2.51 28.50 3.37
N ARG A 62 -2.48 27.71 4.45
CA ARG A 62 -3.21 26.42 4.57
C ARG A 62 -4.56 26.57 5.24
N THR A 63 -4.98 27.80 5.59
CA THR A 63 -6.25 28.08 6.27
C THR A 63 -7.46 27.66 5.44
N TRP A 64 -7.30 27.52 4.12
CA TRP A 64 -8.35 27.05 3.23
C TRP A 64 -8.86 25.64 3.55
N LEU A 65 -8.05 24.79 4.20
CA LEU A 65 -8.48 23.46 4.63
C LEU A 65 -9.66 23.53 5.62
N ASN A 66 -9.75 24.61 6.41
CA ASN A 66 -10.86 24.82 7.34
C ASN A 66 -12.23 25.04 6.66
N ASN A 67 -12.28 25.15 5.33
CA ASN A 67 -13.54 25.24 4.59
C ASN A 67 -14.31 23.91 4.55
N PHE A 68 -13.66 22.78 4.90
CA PHE A 68 -14.27 21.45 4.84
C PHE A 68 -14.55 20.84 6.22
N GLY A 69 -14.12 21.51 7.30
CA GLY A 69 -14.30 21.06 8.67
C GLY A 69 -13.21 21.61 9.59
N GLU A 70 -13.28 21.27 10.88
CA GLU A 70 -12.20 21.52 11.83
C GLU A 70 -11.03 20.58 11.54
N VAL A 71 -9.89 21.11 11.12
CA VAL A 71 -8.69 20.30 10.84
C VAL A 71 -8.13 19.74 12.14
N LEU A 72 -8.03 18.41 12.22
CA LEU A 72 -7.44 17.70 13.37
C LEU A 72 -5.92 17.60 13.21
N VAL A 73 -5.46 17.10 12.07
CA VAL A 73 -4.05 16.99 11.73
C VAL A 73 -3.88 17.02 10.22
N VAL A 74 -2.80 17.64 9.76
CA VAL A 74 -2.45 17.69 8.35
C VAL A 74 -0.98 17.37 8.14
N TYR A 75 -0.70 16.45 7.23
CA TYR A 75 0.63 16.19 6.69
C TYR A 75 0.74 16.82 5.30
N TRP A 76 1.91 17.35 4.96
CA TRP A 76 2.20 17.93 3.65
C TRP A 76 3.48 17.32 3.10
N ASP A 77 3.43 16.91 1.84
CA ASP A 77 4.64 16.62 1.09
C ASP A 77 5.43 17.91 0.84
N PRO A 78 6.77 17.84 0.75
CA PRO A 78 7.54 18.94 0.20
C PRO A 78 7.11 19.21 -1.25
N ILE A 79 7.22 20.47 -1.68
CA ILE A 79 7.12 20.79 -3.10
C ILE A 79 8.27 20.07 -3.82
N GLN A 80 7.91 19.27 -4.80
CA GLN A 80 8.88 18.45 -5.53
C GLN A 80 8.51 18.38 -7.02
N PRO A 81 9.50 18.24 -7.91
CA PRO A 81 9.26 18.10 -9.33
C PRO A 81 8.54 16.77 -9.63
N HIS A 82 7.55 16.80 -10.52
CA HIS A 82 6.91 15.60 -11.05
C HIS A 82 7.96 14.72 -11.76
N PRO A 83 8.07 13.42 -11.44
CA PRO A 83 9.15 12.57 -11.94
C PRO A 83 9.30 12.54 -13.47
N ALA A 84 8.19 12.60 -14.20
CA ALA A 84 8.20 12.53 -15.66
C ALA A 84 8.39 13.90 -16.36
N PHE A 85 8.01 15.00 -15.71
CA PHE A 85 7.88 16.31 -16.38
C PHE A 85 8.70 17.43 -15.74
N GLY A 86 9.25 17.21 -14.54
CA GLY A 86 10.07 18.19 -13.84
C GLY A 86 9.28 19.38 -13.27
N ILE A 87 7.95 19.41 -13.43
CA ILE A 87 7.10 20.52 -12.98
C ILE A 87 6.69 20.30 -11.54
N GLU A 88 6.76 21.36 -10.73
CA GLU A 88 6.46 21.31 -9.31
C GLU A 88 5.03 20.85 -9.02
N GLN A 89 4.91 19.98 -8.00
CA GLN A 89 3.65 19.52 -7.43
C GLN A 89 3.82 19.32 -5.93
N CYS A 90 2.70 19.20 -5.22
CA CYS A 90 2.71 18.73 -3.83
C CYS A 90 1.37 18.08 -3.48
N GLY A 91 1.38 17.28 -2.42
CA GLY A 91 0.18 16.66 -1.85
C GLY A 91 0.04 17.01 -0.38
N ASN A 92 -1.17 16.81 0.14
CA ASN A 92 -1.41 16.77 1.57
C ASN A 92 -2.38 15.64 1.93
N VAL A 93 -2.31 15.22 3.19
CA VAL A 93 -3.25 14.30 3.82
C VAL A 93 -3.87 15.04 4.99
N THR A 94 -5.17 15.31 4.92
CA THR A 94 -5.88 16.09 5.94
C THR A 94 -6.90 15.23 6.66
N GLN A 95 -6.74 15.11 7.97
CA GLN A 95 -7.71 14.49 8.88
C GLN A 95 -8.51 15.58 9.58
N TYR A 96 -9.82 15.44 9.61
CA TYR A 96 -10.74 16.38 10.27
C TYR A 96 -11.28 15.81 11.58
N ALA A 97 -11.68 16.70 12.49
CA ALA A 97 -12.11 16.34 13.83
C ALA A 97 -13.40 15.50 13.86
N ASP A 98 -14.20 15.53 12.79
CA ASP A 98 -15.44 14.75 12.63
C ASP A 98 -15.22 13.36 12.02
N GLY A 99 -13.98 13.02 11.65
CA GLY A 99 -13.61 11.77 11.00
C GLY A 99 -13.56 11.82 9.48
N LEU A 100 -13.83 12.98 8.85
CA LEU A 100 -13.56 13.17 7.43
C LEU A 100 -12.04 13.08 7.17
N LYS A 101 -11.66 12.46 6.06
CA LYS A 101 -10.30 12.48 5.51
C LYS A 101 -10.34 12.93 4.07
N VAL A 102 -9.51 13.91 3.73
CA VAL A 102 -9.34 14.40 2.35
C VAL A 102 -7.86 14.50 2.04
N ASP A 103 -7.46 13.86 0.95
CA ASP A 103 -6.11 13.91 0.41
C ASP A 103 -6.16 14.82 -0.81
N PHE A 104 -5.42 15.92 -0.78
CA PHE A 104 -5.36 16.87 -1.89
C PHE A 104 -4.04 16.76 -2.62
N THR A 105 -4.09 16.51 -3.92
CA THR A 105 -2.93 16.64 -4.81
C THR A 105 -3.05 17.95 -5.59
N LEU A 106 -2.02 18.80 -5.54
CA LEU A 106 -1.99 20.09 -6.21
C LEU A 106 -1.13 20.00 -7.47
N TRP A 107 -1.76 20.16 -8.63
CA TRP A 107 -1.07 20.21 -9.92
C TRP A 107 -1.22 21.59 -10.57
N PRO A 108 -0.13 22.23 -11.01
CA PRO A 108 -0.28 23.39 -11.86
C PRO A 108 -0.91 23.00 -13.20
N VAL A 109 -1.62 23.94 -13.83
CA VAL A 109 -2.24 23.75 -15.16
C VAL A 109 -1.23 23.23 -16.18
N GLU A 110 0.02 23.72 -16.13
CA GLU A 110 1.10 23.29 -17.02
C GLU A 110 1.37 21.78 -16.89
N LEU A 111 1.51 21.27 -15.68
CA LEU A 111 1.72 19.84 -15.43
C LEU A 111 0.54 19.02 -15.94
N PHE A 112 -0.68 19.45 -15.63
CA PHE A 112 -1.87 18.73 -16.05
C PHE A 112 -1.99 18.65 -17.58
N GLN A 113 -1.65 19.73 -18.29
CA GLN A 113 -1.63 19.73 -19.76
C GLN A 113 -0.63 18.72 -20.33
N GLN A 114 0.56 18.58 -19.71
CA GLN A 114 1.53 17.56 -20.11
C GLN A 114 0.99 16.14 -19.87
N ILE A 115 0.35 15.90 -18.73
CA ILE A 115 -0.29 14.61 -18.40
C ILE A 115 -1.38 14.27 -19.43
N VAL A 116 -2.26 15.23 -19.76
CA VAL A 116 -3.34 15.03 -20.74
C VAL A 116 -2.81 14.81 -22.16
N ALA A 117 -1.68 15.44 -22.51
CA ALA A 117 -1.05 15.27 -23.82
C ALA A 117 -0.23 13.97 -23.94
N ALA A 118 0.05 13.28 -22.84
CA ALA A 118 0.79 12.04 -22.84
C ALA A 118 0.01 10.91 -23.54
N PRO A 119 0.69 9.98 -24.23
CA PRO A 119 0.04 8.89 -24.95
C PRO A 119 -0.62 7.85 -24.03
N VAL A 120 -0.18 7.80 -22.77
CA VAL A 120 -0.70 6.92 -21.73
C VAL A 120 -1.12 7.80 -20.57
N LEU A 121 -2.33 7.56 -20.07
CA LEU A 121 -2.87 8.28 -18.92
C LEU A 121 -2.01 7.97 -17.69
N ASP A 122 -1.82 8.96 -16.82
CA ASP A 122 -1.15 8.75 -15.54
C ASP A 122 -1.83 7.61 -14.76
N ALA A 123 -1.06 6.79 -14.05
CA ALA A 123 -1.55 5.60 -13.38
C ALA A 123 -2.67 5.90 -12.36
N GLU A 124 -2.59 7.03 -11.67
CA GLU A 124 -3.62 7.43 -10.70
C GLU A 124 -4.95 7.74 -11.40
N LEU A 125 -4.88 8.42 -12.54
CA LEU A 125 -6.05 8.74 -13.35
C LEU A 125 -6.60 7.49 -14.05
N ASP A 126 -5.75 6.60 -14.57
CA ASP A 126 -6.19 5.36 -15.21
C ASP A 126 -6.81 4.38 -14.21
N ALA A 127 -6.46 4.46 -12.92
CA ALA A 127 -7.14 3.73 -11.86
C ALA A 127 -8.58 4.21 -11.60
N GLY A 128 -8.93 5.40 -12.08
CA GLY A 128 -10.29 5.95 -12.00
C GLY A 128 -10.27 7.44 -11.65
N TYR A 129 -10.93 8.25 -12.47
CA TYR A 129 -11.18 9.66 -12.16
C TYR A 129 -12.61 10.08 -12.53
N ARG A 130 -13.11 11.07 -11.79
CA ARG A 130 -14.35 11.81 -12.11
C ARG A 130 -14.05 13.30 -12.11
N VAL A 131 -14.34 13.97 -13.23
CA VAL A 131 -14.24 15.42 -13.32
C VAL A 131 -15.38 16.05 -12.52
N LEU A 132 -15.04 16.83 -11.49
CA LEU A 132 -16.00 17.55 -10.66
C LEU A 132 -16.22 18.98 -11.14
N LEU A 133 -15.17 19.60 -11.69
CA LEU A 133 -15.16 20.98 -12.19
C LEU A 133 -14.10 21.12 -13.29
N ASP A 134 -14.42 21.82 -14.36
CA ASP A 134 -13.46 22.22 -15.40
C ASP A 134 -13.90 23.56 -16.02
N LYS A 135 -13.19 24.64 -15.67
CA LYS A 135 -13.50 26.01 -16.12
C LYS A 135 -12.93 26.32 -17.50
N ASP A 136 -11.88 25.61 -17.91
CA ASP A 136 -11.10 25.92 -19.11
C ASP A 136 -11.15 24.82 -20.17
N ARG A 137 -11.94 23.76 -19.94
CA ARG A 137 -12.05 22.57 -20.79
C ARG A 137 -10.73 21.79 -20.89
N LEU A 138 -9.94 21.79 -19.82
CA LEU A 138 -8.66 21.10 -19.71
C LEU A 138 -8.81 19.57 -19.85
N THR A 139 -9.97 19.00 -19.46
CA THR A 139 -10.19 17.55 -19.46
C THR A 139 -10.82 17.05 -20.76
N LYS A 140 -11.04 17.92 -21.76
CA LYS A 140 -11.86 17.62 -22.94
C LYS A 140 -11.35 16.43 -23.77
N THR A 141 -10.04 16.24 -23.83
CA THR A 141 -9.39 15.18 -24.62
C THR A 141 -8.94 13.99 -23.79
N MET A 142 -9.24 13.97 -22.49
CA MET A 142 -8.86 12.84 -21.64
C MET A 142 -9.66 11.58 -22.02
N PRO A 143 -8.98 10.44 -22.20
CA PRO A 143 -9.67 9.17 -22.40
C PRO A 143 -10.30 8.70 -21.08
N PRO A 144 -11.39 7.91 -21.14
CA PRO A 144 -11.91 7.26 -19.94
C PRO A 144 -10.84 6.34 -19.33
N PRO A 145 -10.82 6.17 -17.98
CA PRO A 145 -9.93 5.23 -17.32
C PRO A 145 -10.14 3.81 -17.84
N THR A 146 -9.06 3.06 -18.03
CA THR A 146 -9.14 1.62 -18.34
C THR A 146 -9.25 0.76 -17.09
N TYR A 147 -8.94 1.33 -15.91
CA TYR A 147 -8.87 0.64 -14.62
C TYR A 147 -7.82 -0.48 -14.60
N THR A 148 -6.78 -0.37 -15.43
CA THR A 148 -5.76 -1.43 -15.57
C THR A 148 -4.39 -1.07 -15.01
N ALA A 149 -4.12 0.20 -14.68
CA ALA A 149 -2.82 0.66 -14.18
C ALA A 149 -2.22 -0.18 -13.04
N TYR A 150 -3.06 -0.67 -12.12
CA TYR A 150 -2.64 -1.44 -10.95
C TYR A 150 -2.99 -2.93 -11.04
N LEU A 151 -3.39 -3.43 -12.21
CA LEU A 151 -3.58 -4.87 -12.38
C LEU A 151 -2.23 -5.60 -12.21
N PRO A 152 -2.19 -6.68 -11.43
CA PRO A 152 -0.97 -7.43 -11.23
C PRO A 152 -0.56 -8.12 -12.53
N LYS A 153 0.75 -8.35 -12.69
CA LYS A 153 1.29 -9.12 -13.81
C LYS A 153 1.93 -10.41 -13.28
N PRO A 154 1.93 -11.50 -14.06
CA PRO A 154 2.69 -12.69 -13.72
C PRO A 154 4.17 -12.34 -13.50
N PRO A 155 4.80 -12.85 -12.43
CA PRO A 155 6.22 -12.64 -12.23
C PRO A 155 7.03 -13.37 -13.30
N SER A 156 8.20 -12.84 -13.65
CA SER A 156 9.19 -13.64 -14.38
C SER A 156 9.79 -14.72 -13.47
N LEU A 157 10.36 -15.78 -14.08
CA LEU A 157 11.10 -16.82 -13.34
C LEU A 157 12.16 -16.21 -12.41
N ALA A 158 12.92 -15.22 -12.91
CA ALA A 158 13.95 -14.54 -12.13
C ALA A 158 13.37 -13.79 -10.91
N THR A 159 12.23 -13.10 -11.07
CA THR A 159 11.56 -12.37 -9.96
C THR A 159 11.03 -13.35 -8.90
N TYR A 160 10.42 -14.45 -9.35
CA TYR A 160 9.94 -15.52 -8.48
C TYR A 160 11.09 -16.15 -7.68
N GLN A 161 12.21 -16.49 -8.33
CA GLN A 161 13.38 -17.06 -7.69
C GLN A 161 14.04 -16.11 -6.70
N ALA A 162 14.21 -14.83 -7.07
CA ALA A 162 14.76 -13.81 -6.18
C ALA A 162 13.89 -13.64 -4.92
N THR A 163 12.57 -13.56 -5.07
CA THR A 163 11.64 -13.45 -3.94
C THR A 163 11.76 -14.61 -2.96
N ILE A 164 11.94 -15.84 -3.47
CA ILE A 164 12.15 -17.02 -2.61
C ILE A 164 13.50 -16.98 -1.91
N ASN A 165 14.57 -16.60 -2.64
CA ASN A 165 15.90 -16.50 -2.08
C ASN A 165 15.97 -15.46 -0.95
N ASP A 166 15.38 -14.29 -1.18
CA ASP A 166 15.40 -13.18 -0.23
C ASP A 166 14.59 -13.54 1.02
N PHE A 167 13.39 -14.11 0.85
CA PHE A 167 12.61 -14.65 1.97
C PHE A 167 13.38 -15.68 2.81
N LEU A 168 14.07 -16.62 2.17
CA LEU A 168 14.82 -17.67 2.87
C LEU A 168 16.11 -17.16 3.52
N THR A 169 16.65 -16.04 3.06
CA THR A 169 17.85 -15.41 3.65
C THR A 169 17.55 -14.82 5.03
N ASP A 170 16.31 -14.39 5.25
CA ASP A 170 15.87 -13.74 6.48
C ASP A 170 15.58 -14.70 7.63
N ALA A 171 15.11 -15.92 7.34
CA ALA A 171 14.74 -16.88 8.38
C ALA A 171 15.90 -17.23 9.35
N PRO A 172 17.14 -17.46 8.88
CA PRO A 172 18.32 -17.61 9.75
C PRO A 172 18.58 -16.40 10.66
N TYR A 173 18.30 -15.18 10.19
CA TYR A 173 18.50 -13.95 10.97
C TYR A 173 17.44 -13.83 12.07
N VAL A 174 16.16 -14.03 11.72
CA VAL A 174 15.06 -14.07 12.71
C VAL A 174 15.36 -15.10 13.80
N ALA A 175 15.78 -16.32 13.43
CA ALA A 175 16.11 -17.38 14.38
C ALA A 175 17.20 -16.94 15.38
N LYS A 176 18.25 -16.25 14.90
CA LYS A 176 19.32 -15.71 15.77
C LYS A 176 18.78 -14.65 16.71
N CYS A 177 17.98 -13.70 16.23
CA CYS A 177 17.38 -12.65 17.06
C CYS A 177 16.47 -13.26 18.13
N LEU A 178 15.61 -14.21 17.78
CA LEU A 178 14.73 -14.89 18.73
C LEU A 178 15.51 -15.68 19.78
N TRP A 179 16.60 -16.35 19.40
CA TRP A 179 17.48 -17.03 20.36
C TRP A 179 18.22 -16.06 21.29
N ARG A 180 18.48 -14.83 20.83
CA ARG A 180 19.09 -13.76 21.62
C ARG A 180 18.09 -12.98 22.49
N ASP A 181 16.79 -13.26 22.39
CA ASP A 181 15.73 -12.46 23.02
C ASP A 181 15.68 -11.01 22.48
N GLU A 182 16.03 -10.82 21.20
CA GLU A 182 16.02 -9.52 20.52
C GLU A 182 14.70 -9.33 19.77
N LEU A 183 13.63 -8.97 20.50
CA LEU A 183 12.27 -8.90 19.93
C LEU A 183 12.13 -7.88 18.79
N PHE A 184 12.74 -6.70 18.89
CA PHE A 184 12.61 -5.63 17.90
C PHE A 184 13.14 -6.02 16.51
N PRO A 185 14.42 -6.44 16.36
CA PRO A 185 14.93 -6.87 15.05
C PRO A 185 14.27 -8.16 14.58
N ALA A 186 13.87 -9.06 15.49
CA ALA A 186 13.10 -10.24 15.12
C ALA A 186 11.76 -9.85 14.48
N LYS A 187 11.00 -8.91 15.06
CA LYS A 187 9.73 -8.43 14.51
C LYS A 187 9.89 -7.66 13.21
N TRP A 188 10.90 -6.81 13.11
CA TRP A 188 11.19 -6.13 11.84
C TRP A 188 11.34 -7.15 10.72
N CYS A 189 12.26 -8.10 10.87
CA CYS A 189 12.53 -9.04 9.80
C CYS A 189 11.37 -10.03 9.60
N LEU A 190 10.77 -10.55 10.67
CA LEU A 190 9.70 -11.54 10.58
C LEU A 190 8.35 -10.96 10.11
N ASP A 191 7.97 -9.76 10.55
CA ASP A 191 6.67 -9.17 10.21
C ASP A 191 6.76 -8.22 9.01
N TYR A 192 7.83 -7.43 8.87
CA TYR A 192 7.97 -6.53 7.74
C TYR A 192 8.59 -7.25 6.54
N ASP A 193 9.85 -7.69 6.61
CA ASP A 193 10.55 -8.27 5.44
C ASP A 193 9.88 -9.58 4.99
N MET A 194 9.88 -10.60 5.84
CA MET A 194 9.36 -11.93 5.51
C MET A 194 7.87 -11.93 5.15
N LYS A 195 7.03 -11.23 5.91
CA LYS A 195 5.57 -11.24 5.69
C LYS A 195 5.10 -10.15 4.72
N GLN A 196 5.36 -8.87 5.03
CA GLN A 196 4.82 -7.76 4.24
C GLN A 196 5.51 -7.57 2.90
N ILE A 197 6.79 -7.93 2.76
CA ILE A 197 7.46 -7.85 1.45
C ILE A 197 7.22 -9.16 0.69
N TYR A 198 7.71 -10.30 1.19
CA TYR A 198 7.80 -11.50 0.37
C TYR A 198 6.56 -12.40 0.41
N LEU A 199 6.05 -12.77 1.59
CA LEU A 199 4.87 -13.62 1.68
C LEU A 199 3.63 -12.95 1.09
N ARG A 200 3.42 -11.66 1.39
CA ARG A 200 2.34 -10.87 0.78
C ARG A 200 2.42 -10.94 -0.73
N GLN A 201 3.59 -10.69 -1.32
CA GLN A 201 3.77 -10.74 -2.78
C GLN A 201 3.41 -12.12 -3.35
N MET A 202 3.81 -13.20 -2.68
CA MET A 202 3.52 -14.57 -3.09
C MET A 202 2.00 -14.88 -3.01
N LEU A 203 1.31 -14.40 -1.97
CA LEU A 203 -0.15 -14.48 -1.85
C LEU A 203 -0.86 -13.67 -2.94
N GLU A 204 -0.36 -12.46 -3.25
CA GLU A 204 -0.87 -11.62 -4.33
C GLU A 204 -0.72 -12.31 -5.70
N TRP A 205 0.41 -12.99 -5.97
CA TRP A 205 0.57 -13.80 -7.20
C TRP A 205 -0.39 -14.97 -7.26
N ARG A 206 -0.62 -15.66 -6.13
CA ARG A 206 -1.60 -16.74 -6.05
C ARG A 206 -3.02 -16.24 -6.34
N ILE A 207 -3.39 -15.06 -5.83
CA ILE A 207 -4.66 -14.40 -6.17
C ILE A 207 -4.68 -14.03 -7.66
N GLY A 208 -3.58 -13.48 -8.18
CA GLY A 208 -3.43 -13.21 -9.62
C GLY A 208 -3.73 -14.44 -10.46
N ILE A 209 -3.20 -15.60 -10.12
CA ILE A 209 -3.51 -16.87 -10.77
C ILE A 209 -5.01 -17.20 -10.66
N ALA A 210 -5.58 -17.17 -9.45
CA ALA A 210 -6.97 -17.56 -9.20
C ALA A 210 -7.99 -16.67 -9.94
N TYR A 211 -7.66 -15.40 -10.17
CA TYR A 211 -8.51 -14.41 -10.82
C TYR A 211 -8.04 -14.03 -12.23
N GLY A 212 -7.12 -14.80 -12.82
CA GLY A 212 -6.61 -14.52 -14.18
C GLY A 212 -6.01 -13.12 -14.34
N TRP A 213 -5.36 -12.60 -13.29
CA TRP A 213 -4.67 -11.29 -13.24
C TRP A 213 -5.59 -10.08 -13.46
N SER A 214 -6.89 -10.25 -13.21
CA SER A 214 -7.93 -9.23 -13.47
C SER A 214 -8.37 -8.44 -12.23
N VAL A 215 -7.77 -8.69 -11.07
CA VAL A 215 -8.13 -8.02 -9.80
C VAL A 215 -6.91 -7.25 -9.28
N ALA A 216 -7.06 -5.93 -9.14
CA ALA A 216 -6.12 -5.10 -8.40
C ALA A 216 -6.45 -5.17 -6.91
N LEU A 217 -5.47 -5.59 -6.09
CA LEU A 217 -5.57 -5.51 -4.64
C LEU A 217 -5.18 -4.10 -4.18
N GLY A 218 -5.67 -3.69 -3.02
CA GLY A 218 -5.24 -2.44 -2.42
C GLY A 218 -3.83 -2.54 -1.85
N SER A 219 -3.23 -1.39 -1.56
CA SER A 219 -1.89 -1.30 -0.97
C SER A 219 -1.76 -2.11 0.33
N LEU A 220 -0.55 -2.58 0.61
CA LEU A 220 -0.18 -3.27 1.87
C LEU A 220 -1.06 -4.50 2.18
N GLY A 221 -1.56 -5.18 1.16
CA GLY A 221 -2.39 -6.39 1.31
C GLY A 221 -3.86 -6.11 1.60
N LYS A 222 -4.34 -4.87 1.42
CA LYS A 222 -5.77 -4.54 1.52
C LYS A 222 -6.56 -5.37 0.51
N GLY A 223 -7.44 -6.23 1.02
CA GLY A 223 -8.27 -7.12 0.21
C GLY A 223 -7.86 -8.60 0.27
N LEU A 224 -6.67 -8.95 0.78
CA LEU A 224 -6.21 -10.34 0.86
C LEU A 224 -7.23 -11.28 1.51
N LYS A 225 -7.76 -10.92 2.70
CA LYS A 225 -8.78 -11.73 3.42
C LYS A 225 -10.04 -11.99 2.60
N LYS A 226 -10.41 -11.08 1.70
CA LYS A 226 -11.62 -11.22 0.86
C LYS A 226 -11.38 -12.14 -0.34
N CYS A 227 -10.15 -12.27 -0.80
CA CYS A 227 -9.79 -13.01 -2.01
C CYS A 227 -9.15 -14.38 -1.73
N LEU A 228 -8.58 -14.59 -0.55
CA LEU A 228 -7.98 -15.87 -0.16
C LEU A 228 -9.04 -16.86 0.34
N PRO A 229 -8.89 -18.18 0.07
CA PRO A 229 -9.70 -19.21 0.71
C PRO A 229 -9.63 -19.10 2.24
N PRO A 230 -10.73 -19.35 2.97
CA PRO A 230 -10.76 -19.23 4.43
C PRO A 230 -9.65 -20.00 5.15
N ASP A 231 -9.36 -21.24 4.71
CA ASP A 231 -8.32 -22.08 5.31
C ASP A 231 -6.92 -21.51 5.09
N LEU A 232 -6.66 -20.87 3.95
CA LEU A 232 -5.38 -20.23 3.68
C LEU A 232 -5.23 -18.92 4.47
N TRP A 233 -6.33 -18.17 4.62
CA TRP A 233 -6.32 -16.98 5.47
C TRP A 233 -6.11 -17.32 6.96
N ALA A 234 -6.68 -18.43 7.44
CA ALA A 234 -6.43 -18.91 8.81
C ALA A 234 -4.94 -19.21 9.05
N GLN A 235 -4.22 -19.72 8.04
CA GLN A 235 -2.77 -19.90 8.13
C GLN A 235 -2.01 -18.56 8.18
N VAL A 236 -2.48 -17.53 7.44
CA VAL A 236 -1.93 -16.17 7.55
C VAL A 236 -2.10 -15.64 8.97
N GLU A 237 -3.28 -15.82 9.58
CA GLU A 237 -3.54 -15.40 10.96
C GLU A 237 -2.62 -16.14 11.96
N GLN A 238 -2.40 -17.45 11.77
CA GLN A 238 -1.48 -18.25 12.58
C GLN A 238 -0.01 -17.83 12.45
N ALA A 239 0.36 -17.13 11.37
CA ALA A 239 1.71 -16.63 11.17
C ALA A 239 2.04 -15.38 12.01
N TYR A 240 1.05 -14.73 12.64
CA TYR A 240 1.26 -13.58 13.51
C TYR A 240 1.36 -13.98 14.99
N ALA A 241 2.17 -13.24 15.75
CA ALA A 241 2.35 -13.44 17.19
C ALA A 241 2.41 -12.11 17.94
N GLY A 242 2.06 -12.15 19.23
CA GLY A 242 2.26 -11.04 20.17
C GLY A 242 3.73 -10.86 20.56
N ALA A 243 3.99 -10.32 21.75
CA ALA A 243 5.35 -10.02 22.20
C ALA A 243 6.16 -11.25 22.66
N ALA A 244 5.52 -12.37 23.00
CA ALA A 244 6.22 -13.52 23.59
C ALA A 244 7.16 -14.22 22.59
N ILE A 245 8.42 -14.44 22.97
CA ILE A 245 9.44 -15.07 22.11
C ILE A 245 9.01 -16.47 21.64
N ALA A 246 8.43 -17.28 22.52
CA ALA A 246 7.95 -18.61 22.17
C ALA A 246 6.89 -18.57 21.04
N ASP A 247 5.97 -17.62 21.10
CA ASP A 247 4.95 -17.43 20.06
C ASP A 247 5.59 -16.95 18.75
N ASN A 248 6.65 -16.14 18.81
CA ASN A 248 7.36 -15.69 17.61
C ASN A 248 8.17 -16.80 16.93
N TRP A 249 8.67 -17.78 17.68
CA TRP A 249 9.22 -19.02 17.11
C TRP A 249 8.15 -19.82 16.35
N THR A 250 6.96 -19.92 16.92
CA THR A 250 5.81 -20.58 16.27
C THR A 250 5.39 -19.81 15.01
N ALA A 251 5.32 -18.48 15.09
CA ALA A 251 5.03 -17.60 13.95
C ALA A 251 6.06 -17.74 12.82
N LEU A 252 7.36 -17.82 13.14
CA LEU A 252 8.41 -18.07 12.13
C LEU A 252 8.17 -19.39 11.39
N ALA A 253 7.91 -20.47 12.13
CA ALA A 253 7.62 -21.78 11.53
C ALA A 253 6.38 -21.73 10.62
N HIS A 254 5.27 -21.16 11.10
CA HIS A 254 4.06 -20.99 10.29
C HIS A 254 4.29 -20.12 9.05
N THR A 255 5.08 -19.04 9.17
CA THR A 255 5.43 -18.16 8.05
C THR A 255 6.21 -18.93 6.97
N MET A 256 7.21 -19.73 7.36
CA MET A 256 8.00 -20.55 6.44
C MET A 256 7.16 -21.63 5.76
N THR A 257 6.32 -22.34 6.52
CA THR A 257 5.43 -23.38 5.98
C THR A 257 4.44 -22.81 4.98
N LEU A 258 3.76 -21.72 5.34
CA LEU A 258 2.80 -21.04 4.47
C LEU A 258 3.47 -20.51 3.20
N PHE A 259 4.62 -19.84 3.33
CA PHE A 259 5.36 -19.33 2.17
C PHE A 259 5.73 -20.47 1.20
N ARG A 260 6.24 -21.59 1.72
CA ARG A 260 6.57 -22.76 0.90
C ARG A 260 5.35 -23.28 0.15
N GLN A 261 4.23 -23.48 0.84
CA GLN A 261 2.99 -23.96 0.24
C GLN A 261 2.58 -23.05 -0.92
N VAL A 262 2.44 -21.74 -0.66
CA VAL A 262 1.97 -20.76 -1.65
C VAL A 262 2.96 -20.65 -2.82
N ALA A 263 4.26 -20.64 -2.54
CA ALA A 263 5.29 -20.57 -3.57
C ALA A 263 5.28 -21.80 -4.49
N GLN A 264 5.13 -23.00 -3.93
CA GLN A 264 4.99 -24.23 -4.72
C GLN A 264 3.73 -24.20 -5.62
N GLU A 265 2.59 -23.72 -5.09
CA GLU A 265 1.36 -23.55 -5.88
C GLU A 265 1.56 -22.57 -7.05
N VAL A 266 2.16 -21.40 -6.78
CA VAL A 266 2.47 -20.39 -7.79
C VAL A 266 3.44 -20.93 -8.84
N GLY A 267 4.53 -21.56 -8.40
CA GLY A 267 5.53 -22.14 -9.29
C GLY A 267 4.95 -23.22 -10.20
N ALA A 268 4.18 -24.16 -9.64
CA ALA A 268 3.54 -25.22 -10.41
C ALA A 268 2.61 -24.66 -11.50
N HIS A 269 1.84 -23.61 -11.20
CA HIS A 269 0.94 -22.99 -12.18
C HIS A 269 1.69 -22.22 -13.28
N LEU A 270 2.79 -21.55 -12.95
CA LEU A 270 3.59 -20.77 -13.89
C LEU A 270 4.67 -21.58 -14.63
N GLY A 271 4.83 -22.86 -14.30
CA GLY A 271 5.88 -23.73 -14.86
C GLY A 271 7.27 -23.47 -14.27
N TYR A 272 7.36 -22.92 -13.05
CA TYR A 272 8.60 -22.64 -12.33
C TYR A 272 8.85 -23.69 -11.25
N VAL A 273 10.12 -24.09 -11.09
CA VAL A 273 10.53 -25.07 -10.08
C VAL A 273 10.81 -24.37 -8.75
N TYR A 274 10.20 -24.86 -7.67
CA TYR A 274 10.50 -24.41 -6.31
C TYR A 274 11.81 -25.03 -5.80
N PRO A 275 12.72 -24.27 -5.15
CA PRO A 275 14.00 -24.79 -4.68
C PRO A 275 13.86 -25.52 -3.33
N ASP A 276 13.29 -26.72 -3.34
CA ASP A 276 13.03 -27.52 -2.13
C ASP A 276 14.27 -27.79 -1.27
N GLU A 277 15.42 -28.08 -1.90
CA GLU A 277 16.67 -28.33 -1.16
C GLU A 277 17.13 -27.11 -0.35
N LEU A 278 17.05 -25.91 -0.95
CA LEU A 278 17.41 -24.66 -0.27
C LEU A 278 16.50 -24.44 0.94
N HIS A 279 15.19 -24.60 0.76
CA HIS A 279 14.22 -24.48 1.85
C HIS A 279 14.55 -25.43 3.00
N GLN A 280 14.77 -26.71 2.70
CA GLN A 280 15.06 -27.74 3.71
C GLN A 280 16.32 -27.41 4.50
N ARG A 281 17.38 -26.93 3.83
CA ARG A 281 18.63 -26.54 4.49
C ARG A 281 18.44 -25.34 5.40
N VAL A 282 17.67 -24.34 4.98
CA VAL A 282 17.34 -23.16 5.80
C VAL A 282 16.47 -23.54 6.99
N GLN A 283 15.43 -24.37 6.78
CA GLN A 283 14.58 -24.86 7.85
C GLN A 283 15.38 -25.67 8.89
N ALA A 284 16.27 -26.54 8.46
CA ALA A 284 17.16 -27.29 9.36
C ALA A 284 18.07 -26.35 10.17
N TYR A 285 18.59 -25.29 9.56
CA TYR A 285 19.38 -24.29 10.26
C TYR A 285 18.56 -23.56 11.35
N VAL A 286 17.33 -23.14 11.03
CA VAL A 286 16.44 -22.47 11.99
C VAL A 286 16.16 -23.37 13.20
N GLU A 287 15.87 -24.66 12.97
CA GLU A 287 15.65 -25.61 14.05
C GLU A 287 16.91 -25.89 14.89
N GLN A 288 18.09 -25.93 14.25
CA GLN A 288 19.36 -26.05 14.98
C GLN A 288 19.58 -24.86 15.92
N ILE A 289 19.33 -23.62 15.46
CA ILE A 289 19.44 -22.43 16.31
C ILE A 289 18.47 -22.49 17.48
N LYS A 290 17.22 -22.92 17.25
CA LYS A 290 16.20 -23.06 18.30
C LYS A 290 16.62 -24.02 19.41
N GLN A 291 17.41 -25.05 19.08
CA GLN A 291 17.88 -26.08 20.01
C GLN A 291 19.20 -25.73 20.71
N LEU A 292 19.87 -24.64 20.34
CA LEU A 292 21.11 -24.23 21.01
C LEU A 292 20.84 -23.90 22.48
N GLU A 293 21.68 -24.41 23.38
CA GLU A 293 21.63 -24.05 24.79
C GLU A 293 21.72 -22.52 24.96
N PRO A 294 20.82 -21.89 25.73
CA PRO A 294 20.93 -20.46 26.00
C PRO A 294 22.29 -20.16 26.62
N VAL A 295 23.04 -19.26 26.02
CA VAL A 295 24.22 -18.69 26.69
C VAL A 295 23.73 -17.93 27.91
N ASP A 296 24.35 -18.22 29.06
CA ASP A 296 24.12 -17.57 30.35
C ASP A 296 23.70 -16.08 30.19
N PRO A 297 22.47 -15.70 30.59
CA PRO A 297 21.96 -14.34 30.43
C PRO A 297 22.88 -13.27 31.02
N SER A 298 23.61 -13.61 32.09
CA SER A 298 24.58 -12.71 32.73
C SER A 298 25.75 -12.30 31.82
N LYS A 299 25.98 -13.02 30.71
CA LYS A 299 26.99 -12.68 29.68
C LYS A 299 26.43 -11.91 28.49
N ARG A 300 25.10 -11.73 28.41
CA ARG A 300 24.40 -11.01 27.32
C ARG A 300 23.99 -9.60 27.72
N ASP A 301 23.64 -9.37 28.98
CA ASP A 301 22.95 -8.16 29.43
C ASP A 301 23.86 -6.96 29.76
N SER A 302 25.11 -6.96 29.30
CA SER A 302 25.95 -5.76 29.40
C SER A 302 25.60 -4.78 28.28
N PRO A 303 25.14 -3.55 28.57
CA PRO A 303 24.98 -2.53 27.55
C PRO A 303 26.31 -2.30 26.82
N PRO A 304 26.28 -1.99 25.52
CA PRO A 304 27.49 -1.65 24.76
C PRO A 304 28.21 -0.42 25.32
#